data_AF-A0A0M9A329-F1
#
_entry.id   AF-A0A0M9A329-F1
#
_cell.length_a   1.000
_cell.length_b   1.000
_cell.length_c   1.000
_cell.angle_alpha   90.00
_cell.angle_beta   90.00
_cell.angle_gamma   90.00
#
_symmetry.space_group_name_H-M   'P 1'
#
loop_
_entity.id
_entity.type
_entity.pdbx_description
1 polymer ?
#
loop_
_entity_poly.entity_id
_entity_poly.type
_entity_poly.pdbx_seq_one_letter_code
_entity_poly.pdbx_strand_id
1 'polypeptide(L)'
;MERRKSIHAQIDSWIRKEQAVIEKEKQEENLRKDADMILFDVRGKRTDARKYLGLLQELRNLRNVKANIAKARGEHLSSASDKAFNNIIAKLIEQWSMLDREYSIEEQNLRLMLKNDNEERIEKQKKSLFDEWEKVLFGTKVISDQYDTDFTKLITMRTAWDKYISTNSDASAIPIGWIIPHKPSSAAWQKCLKKEIS
;
A
#
# COMPACT_ATOMS: atom_id res chain seq x y z
N MET A 1 5.54 3.56 -49.16
CA MET A 1 6.02 4.54 -48.17
C MET A 1 5.06 4.62 -46.97
N GLU A 2 3.76 4.58 -47.21
CA GLU A 2 2.67 4.71 -46.21
C GLU A 2 2.62 3.59 -45.17
N ARG A 3 2.95 2.36 -45.54
CA ARG A 3 2.99 1.24 -44.59
C ARG A 3 4.05 1.43 -43.50
N ARG A 4 5.22 2.00 -43.84
CA ARG A 4 6.27 2.32 -42.86
C ARG A 4 5.82 3.46 -41.93
N LYS A 5 5.21 4.52 -42.47
CA LYS A 5 4.65 5.63 -41.66
C LYS A 5 3.59 5.15 -40.67
N SER A 6 2.69 4.25 -41.09
CA SER A 6 1.69 3.66 -40.20
C SER A 6 2.31 2.81 -39.08
N ILE A 7 3.34 2.02 -39.39
CA ILE A 7 4.07 1.23 -38.37
C ILE A 7 4.78 2.17 -37.38
N HIS A 8 5.46 3.22 -37.85
CA HIS A 8 6.09 4.21 -36.98
C HIS A 8 5.06 4.90 -36.07
N ALA A 9 3.91 5.32 -36.60
CA ALA A 9 2.85 5.92 -35.79
C ALA A 9 2.30 4.97 -34.71
N GLN A 10 2.22 3.66 -34.99
CA GLN A 10 1.83 2.65 -34.00
C GLN A 10 2.88 2.48 -32.91
N ILE A 11 4.16 2.44 -33.30
CA ILE A 11 5.30 2.36 -32.37
C ILE A 11 5.32 3.60 -31.47
N ASP A 12 5.21 4.80 -32.03
CA ASP A 12 5.20 6.05 -31.27
C ASP A 12 4.00 6.14 -30.32
N SER A 13 2.84 5.62 -30.74
CA SER A 13 1.64 5.54 -29.90
C SER A 13 1.87 4.58 -28.72
N TRP A 14 2.50 3.43 -28.97
CA TRP A 14 2.84 2.48 -27.91
C TRP A 14 3.88 3.06 -26.95
N ILE A 15 4.95 3.66 -27.46
CA ILE A 15 5.99 4.33 -26.64
C ILE A 15 5.37 5.39 -25.74
N ARG A 16 4.48 6.23 -26.28
CA ARG A 16 3.79 7.26 -25.48
C ARG A 16 2.91 6.66 -24.38
N LYS A 17 2.20 5.57 -24.67
CA LYS A 17 1.39 4.87 -23.67
C LYS A 17 2.27 4.30 -22.56
N GLU A 18 3.36 3.65 -22.93
CA GLU A 18 4.30 3.05 -21.98
C GLU A 18 4.97 4.13 -21.11
N GLN A 19 5.43 5.22 -21.73
CA GLN A 19 5.99 6.37 -21.01
C GLN A 19 4.98 7.00 -20.04
N ALA A 20 3.70 7.07 -20.42
CA ALA A 20 2.66 7.59 -19.53
C ALA A 20 2.41 6.68 -18.31
N VAL A 21 2.53 5.36 -18.47
CA VAL A 21 2.45 4.42 -17.33
C VAL A 21 3.63 4.63 -16.39
N ILE A 22 4.85 4.65 -16.93
CA ILE A 22 6.08 4.86 -16.15
C ILE A 22 6.04 6.19 -15.38
N GLU A 23 5.64 7.28 -16.05
CA GLU A 23 5.57 8.59 -15.41
C GLU A 23 4.50 8.64 -14.32
N LYS A 24 3.36 7.95 -14.53
CA LYS A 24 2.32 7.84 -13.49
C LYS A 24 2.82 7.07 -12.27
N GLU A 25 3.49 5.93 -12.47
CA GLU A 25 4.08 5.15 -11.37
C GLU A 25 5.12 5.96 -10.61
N LYS A 26 5.97 6.72 -11.33
CA LYS A 26 6.95 7.62 -10.73
C LYS A 26 6.29 8.74 -9.91
N GLN A 27 5.22 9.33 -10.42
CA GLN A 27 4.45 10.35 -9.70
C GLN A 27 3.83 9.78 -8.42
N GLU A 28 3.24 8.58 -8.48
CA GLU A 28 2.67 7.90 -7.32
C GLU A 28 3.76 7.60 -6.27
N GLU A 29 4.94 7.14 -6.69
CA GLU A 29 6.06 6.90 -5.78
C GLU A 29 6.56 8.20 -5.12
N ASN A 30 6.64 9.30 -5.86
CA ASN A 30 7.05 10.60 -5.32
C ASN A 30 6.05 11.12 -4.29
N LEU A 31 4.75 11.05 -4.60
CA LEU A 31 3.69 11.43 -3.65
C LEU A 31 3.78 10.62 -2.34
N ARG A 32 4.14 9.33 -2.42
CA ARG A 32 4.38 8.50 -1.24
C ARG A 32 5.58 8.98 -0.42
N LYS A 33 6.70 9.31 -1.08
CA LYS A 33 7.89 9.85 -0.40
C LYS A 33 7.57 11.17 0.30
N ASP A 34 6.80 12.03 -0.34
CA ASP A 34 6.34 13.30 0.23
C ASP A 34 5.45 13.06 1.46
N ALA A 35 4.54 12.09 1.40
CA ALA A 35 3.71 11.70 2.54
C ALA A 35 4.54 11.14 3.71
N ASP A 36 5.55 10.30 3.44
CA ASP A 36 6.47 9.77 4.45
C ASP A 36 7.31 10.90 5.09
N MET A 37 7.74 11.89 4.29
CA MET A 37 8.47 13.07 4.77
C MET A 37 7.61 13.93 5.70
N ILE A 38 6.36 14.23 5.31
CA ILE A 38 5.41 14.98 6.16
C ILE A 38 5.18 14.23 7.47
N LEU A 39 5.02 12.91 7.42
CA LEU A 39 4.81 12.09 8.61
C LEU A 39 6.03 12.08 9.54
N PHE A 40 7.25 12.08 8.99
CA PHE A 40 8.48 12.27 9.75
C PHE A 40 8.51 13.63 10.45
N ASP A 41 8.16 14.70 9.75
CA ASP A 41 8.12 16.05 10.31
C ASP A 41 7.11 16.18 11.45
N VAL A 42 5.90 15.63 11.29
CA VAL A 42 4.87 15.61 12.34
C VAL A 42 5.36 14.86 13.58
N ARG A 43 6.04 13.72 13.40
CA ARG A 43 6.66 12.97 14.51
C ARG A 43 7.77 13.76 15.20
N GLY A 44 8.57 14.50 14.44
CA GLY A 44 9.59 15.40 14.95
C GLY A 44 8.98 16.46 15.85
N LYS A 45 8.00 17.21 15.32
CA LYS A 45 7.27 18.27 16.06
C LYS A 45 6.61 17.74 17.34
N ARG A 46 5.97 16.57 17.27
CA ARG A 46 5.37 15.90 18.43
C ARG A 46 6.41 15.52 19.48
N THR A 47 7.57 15.04 19.05
CA THR A 47 8.67 14.68 19.95
C THR A 47 9.22 15.92 20.65
N ASP A 48 9.35 17.03 19.93
CA ASP A 48 9.80 18.29 20.51
C ASP A 48 8.78 18.86 21.50
N ALA A 49 7.48 18.81 21.21
CA ALA A 49 6.43 19.19 22.16
C ALA A 49 6.52 18.40 23.48
N ARG A 50 6.74 17.08 23.40
CA ARG A 50 6.93 16.23 24.59
C ARG A 50 8.22 16.55 25.34
N LYS A 51 9.31 16.90 24.65
CA LYS A 51 10.55 17.35 25.30
C LYS A 51 10.32 18.63 26.11
N TYR A 52 9.64 19.63 25.53
CA TYR A 52 9.35 20.87 26.24
C TYR A 52 8.41 20.67 27.42
N LEU A 53 7.40 19.79 27.30
CA LEU A 53 6.57 19.39 28.45
C LEU A 53 7.39 18.78 29.59
N GLY A 54 8.32 17.88 29.26
CA GLY A 54 9.25 17.31 30.24
C GLY A 54 10.11 18.38 30.92
N LEU A 55 10.68 19.31 30.14
CA LEU A 55 11.52 20.39 30.67
C LEU A 55 10.72 21.33 31.61
N LEU A 56 9.49 21.69 31.24
CA LEU A 56 8.62 22.54 32.07
C LEU A 56 8.23 21.85 33.38
N GLN A 57 7.99 20.54 33.33
CA GLN A 57 7.72 19.73 34.52
C GLN A 57 8.92 19.72 35.46
N GLU A 58 10.13 19.50 34.94
CA GLU A 58 11.35 19.51 35.75
C GLU A 58 11.65 20.89 36.33
N LEU A 59 11.42 21.97 35.56
CA LEU A 59 11.59 23.34 36.04
C LEU A 59 10.62 23.65 37.20
N ARG A 60 9.38 23.16 37.11
CA ARG A 60 8.39 23.25 38.19
C ARG A 60 8.84 22.49 39.43
N ASN A 61 9.33 21.26 39.26
CA ASN A 61 9.86 20.43 40.36
C ASN A 61 11.02 21.13 41.06
N LEU A 62 11.98 21.66 40.29
CA LEU A 62 13.14 22.37 40.82
C LEU A 62 12.72 23.62 41.62
N ARG A 63 11.77 24.41 41.13
CA ARG A 63 11.23 25.57 41.85
C ARG A 63 10.59 25.14 43.17
N ASN A 64 9.79 24.07 43.18
CA ASN A 64 9.16 23.54 44.39
C ASN A 64 10.19 23.08 45.42
N VAL A 65 11.24 22.37 45.00
CA VAL A 65 12.34 21.95 45.89
C VAL A 65 13.04 23.17 46.48
N LYS A 66 13.39 24.17 45.66
CA LYS A 66 14.03 25.41 46.15
C LYS A 66 13.13 26.17 47.13
N ALA A 67 11.83 26.24 46.86
CA ALA A 67 10.87 26.88 47.75
C ALA A 67 10.74 26.16 49.10
N ASN A 68 10.73 24.82 49.09
CA ASN A 68 10.66 24.03 50.31
C ASN A 68 11.94 24.17 51.16
N ILE A 69 13.12 24.22 50.52
CA ILE A 69 14.39 24.45 51.23
C ILE A 69 14.42 25.85 51.87
N ALA A 70 13.98 26.89 51.16
CA ALA A 70 13.90 28.25 51.71
C ALA A 70 12.96 28.30 52.92
N LYS A 71 11.77 27.70 52.81
CA LYS A 71 10.81 27.60 53.92
C LYS A 71 11.38 26.84 55.13
N ALA A 72 12.11 25.75 54.91
CA ALA A 72 12.76 24.99 55.98
C ALA A 72 13.86 25.80 56.69
N ARG A 73 14.46 26.80 56.02
CA ARG A 73 15.42 27.75 56.60
C ARG A 73 14.76 28.97 57.26
N GLY A 74 13.43 29.07 57.24
CA GLY A 74 12.71 30.25 57.71
C GLY A 74 12.73 31.44 56.73
N GLU A 75 13.26 31.26 55.52
CA GLU A 75 13.27 32.27 54.46
C GLU A 75 11.93 32.25 53.69
N HIS A 76 11.30 33.42 53.51
CA HIS A 76 10.04 33.52 52.80
C HIS A 76 10.23 34.08 51.38
N LEU A 77 9.98 33.26 50.36
CA LEU A 77 9.94 33.69 48.97
C LEU A 77 8.69 34.55 48.69
N SER A 78 8.80 35.50 47.76
CA SER A 78 7.65 36.36 47.39
C SER A 78 6.51 35.51 46.81
N SER A 79 5.37 35.49 47.51
CA SER A 79 4.14 34.80 47.06
C SER A 79 3.66 35.28 45.70
N ALA A 80 3.88 36.56 45.37
CA ALA A 80 3.55 37.12 44.05
C ALA A 80 4.43 36.52 42.93
N SER A 81 5.73 36.34 43.19
CA SER A 81 6.66 35.71 42.24
C SER A 81 6.30 34.24 42.00
N ASP A 82 5.92 33.51 43.05
CA ASP A 82 5.53 32.10 42.93
C ASP A 82 4.22 31.93 42.15
N LYS A 83 3.23 32.80 42.40
CA LYS A 83 1.99 32.81 41.62
C LYS A 83 2.24 33.14 40.15
N ALA A 84 3.06 34.16 39.86
CA ALA A 84 3.41 34.53 38.49
C ALA A 84 4.12 33.37 37.76
N PHE A 85 5.12 32.75 38.40
CA PHE A 85 5.83 31.59 37.84
C PHE A 85 4.88 30.43 37.57
N ASN A 86 4.05 30.04 38.55
CA ASN A 86 3.12 28.92 38.39
C ASN A 86 2.10 29.17 37.28
N ASN A 87 1.58 30.40 37.16
CA ASN A 87 0.66 30.76 36.10
C ASN A 87 1.33 30.67 34.72
N ILE A 88 2.56 31.15 34.57
CA ILE A 88 3.31 31.09 33.31
C ILE A 88 3.59 29.63 32.93
N ILE A 89 4.09 28.82 33.87
CA ILE A 89 4.37 27.40 33.64
C ILE A 89 3.10 26.64 33.29
N ALA A 90 1.99 26.88 33.99
CA ALA A 90 0.71 26.25 33.70
C ALA A 90 0.24 26.56 32.27
N LYS A 91 0.32 27.84 31.86
CA LYS A 91 -0.05 28.26 30.50
C LYS A 91 0.85 27.62 29.44
N LEU A 92 2.16 27.55 29.68
CA LEU A 92 3.09 26.89 28.75
C LEU A 92 2.80 25.39 28.64
N ILE A 93 2.56 24.70 29.76
CA ILE A 93 2.18 23.29 29.76
C ILE A 93 0.88 23.07 28.97
N GLU A 94 -0.12 23.93 29.17
CA GLU A 94 -1.38 23.87 28.43
C GLU A 94 -1.16 24.02 26.91
N GLN A 95 -0.38 25.02 26.49
CA GLN A 95 -0.08 25.26 25.08
C GLN A 95 0.67 24.08 24.43
N TRP A 96 1.70 23.56 25.10
CA TRP A 96 2.45 22.41 24.57
C TRP A 96 1.65 21.11 24.59
N SER A 97 0.74 20.94 25.56
CA SER A 97 -0.17 19.79 25.60
C SER A 97 -1.20 19.85 24.48
N MET A 98 -1.70 21.05 24.16
CA MET A 98 -2.59 21.28 23.02
C MET A 98 -1.88 20.94 21.70
N LEU A 99 -0.65 21.41 21.51
CA LEU A 99 0.16 21.10 20.33
C LEU A 99 0.48 19.60 20.19
N ASP A 100 0.86 18.90 21.27
CA ASP A 100 1.08 17.45 21.23
C ASP A 100 -0.20 16.69 20.82
N ARG A 101 -1.37 17.14 21.31
CA ARG A 101 -2.66 16.57 20.94
C ARG A 101 -2.97 16.79 19.46
N GLU A 102 -2.77 18.00 18.94
CA GLU A 102 -3.01 18.33 17.53
C GLU A 102 -2.10 17.49 16.61
N TYR A 103 -0.80 17.41 16.89
CA TYR A 103 0.12 16.57 16.13
C TYR A 103 -0.20 15.08 16.26
N SER A 104 -0.72 14.62 17.41
CA SER A 104 -1.15 13.24 17.56
C SER A 104 -2.36 12.90 16.68
N ILE A 105 -3.31 13.83 16.54
CA ILE A 105 -4.48 13.65 15.66
C ILE A 105 -4.02 13.65 14.19
N GLU A 106 -3.18 14.61 13.81
CA GLU A 106 -2.62 14.69 12.46
C GLU A 106 -1.85 13.42 12.10
N GLU A 107 -0.97 12.93 12.99
CA GLU A 107 -0.22 11.69 12.79
C GLU A 107 -1.16 10.47 12.61
N GLN A 108 -2.22 10.38 13.40
CA GLN A 108 -3.19 9.28 13.30
C GLN A 108 -3.94 9.33 11.97
N ASN A 109 -4.38 10.52 11.54
CA ASN A 109 -5.07 10.71 10.28
C ASN A 109 -4.18 10.32 9.09
N LEU A 110 -2.93 10.79 9.05
CA LEU A 110 -1.96 10.43 8.00
C LEU A 110 -1.70 8.92 7.94
N ARG A 111 -1.57 8.26 9.09
CA ARG A 111 -1.41 6.80 9.16
C ARG A 111 -2.63 6.05 8.62
N LEU A 112 -3.84 6.53 8.92
CA LEU A 112 -5.07 5.93 8.40
C LEU A 112 -5.17 6.10 6.88
N MET A 113 -4.83 7.29 6.36
CA MET A 113 -4.80 7.53 4.92
C MET A 113 -3.83 6.60 4.20
N LEU A 114 -2.60 6.46 4.70
CA LEU A 114 -1.59 5.55 4.14
C LEU A 114 -2.01 4.07 4.21
N LYS A 115 -2.67 3.67 5.29
CA LYS A 115 -3.18 2.30 5.44
C LYS A 115 -4.27 2.00 4.41
N ASN A 116 -5.24 2.90 4.26
CA ASN A 116 -6.34 2.74 3.31
C ASN A 116 -5.82 2.69 1.86
N ASP A 117 -4.89 3.58 1.50
CA ASP A 117 -4.31 3.62 0.15
C ASP A 117 -3.55 2.32 -0.18
N ASN A 118 -2.79 1.79 0.78
CA ASN A 118 -2.13 0.50 0.61
C ASN A 118 -3.12 -0.67 0.51
N GLU A 119 -4.21 -0.65 1.28
CA GLU A 119 -5.27 -1.66 1.23
C GLU A 119 -6.01 -1.64 -0.12
N GLU A 120 -6.37 -0.45 -0.62
CA GLU A 120 -6.94 -0.28 -1.96
C GLU A 120 -6.01 -0.79 -3.05
N ARG A 121 -4.70 -0.55 -2.92
CA ARG A 121 -3.71 -1.03 -3.89
C ARG A 121 -3.62 -2.55 -3.90
N ILE A 122 -3.58 -3.18 -2.73
CA ILE A 122 -3.60 -4.64 -2.60
C ILE A 122 -4.89 -5.21 -3.22
N GLU A 123 -6.02 -4.57 -2.97
CA GLU A 123 -7.31 -5.00 -3.53
C GLU A 123 -7.36 -4.85 -5.05
N LYS A 124 -6.85 -3.73 -5.61
CA LYS A 124 -6.73 -3.53 -7.07
C LYS A 124 -5.82 -4.59 -7.70
N GLN A 125 -4.67 -4.89 -7.09
CA GLN A 125 -3.76 -5.94 -7.56
C GLN A 125 -4.39 -7.33 -7.51
N LYS A 126 -5.11 -7.65 -6.44
CA LYS A 126 -5.85 -8.93 -6.32
C LYS A 126 -6.91 -9.06 -7.41
N LYS A 127 -7.70 -8.00 -7.65
CA LYS A 127 -8.73 -7.97 -8.70
C LYS A 127 -8.10 -8.12 -10.09
N SER A 128 -7.03 -7.38 -10.40
CA SER A 128 -6.38 -7.50 -11.71
C SER A 128 -5.80 -8.89 -11.95
N LEU A 129 -5.21 -9.51 -10.92
CA LEU A 129 -4.73 -10.89 -10.99
C LEU A 129 -5.89 -11.86 -11.21
N PHE A 130 -6.98 -11.72 -10.46
CA PHE A 130 -8.15 -12.57 -10.62
C PHE A 130 -8.81 -12.42 -11.99
N ASP A 131 -8.92 -11.20 -12.52
CA ASP A 131 -9.45 -10.93 -13.86
C ASP A 131 -8.57 -11.55 -14.95
N GLU A 132 -7.24 -11.49 -14.77
CA GLU A 132 -6.28 -12.16 -15.65
C GLU A 132 -6.44 -13.68 -15.56
N TRP A 133 -6.64 -14.24 -14.36
CA TRP A 133 -6.89 -15.66 -14.15
C TRP A 133 -8.21 -16.11 -14.78
N GLU A 134 -9.29 -15.35 -14.58
CA GLU A 134 -10.60 -15.65 -15.16
C GLU A 134 -10.50 -15.71 -16.68
N LYS A 135 -9.81 -14.74 -17.28
CA LYS A 135 -9.58 -14.69 -18.72
C LYS A 135 -8.71 -15.83 -19.23
N VAL A 136 -7.68 -16.23 -18.49
CA VAL A 136 -6.77 -17.31 -18.89
C VAL A 136 -7.43 -18.68 -18.76
N LEU A 137 -8.13 -18.93 -17.65
CA LEU A 137 -8.74 -20.22 -17.34
C LEU A 137 -10.02 -20.47 -18.13
N PHE A 138 -10.86 -19.44 -18.28
CA PHE A 138 -12.20 -19.58 -18.84
C PHE A 138 -12.38 -18.83 -20.18
N GLY A 139 -11.38 -18.07 -20.61
CA GLY A 139 -11.49 -17.21 -21.80
C GLY A 139 -12.35 -15.97 -21.55
N THR A 140 -12.65 -15.23 -22.62
CA THR A 140 -13.66 -14.16 -22.58
C THR A 140 -15.02 -14.81 -22.36
N LYS A 141 -15.66 -14.58 -21.20
CA LYS A 141 -16.99 -15.10 -20.78
C LYS A 141 -17.73 -15.81 -21.91
N VAL A 142 -17.46 -17.10 -22.06
CA VAL A 142 -18.26 -17.95 -22.93
C VAL A 142 -19.61 -18.05 -22.25
N ILE A 143 -20.63 -17.47 -22.87
CA ILE A 143 -22.02 -17.52 -22.39
C ILE A 143 -22.33 -18.97 -22.03
N SER A 144 -22.74 -19.17 -20.78
CA SER A 144 -22.79 -20.43 -20.04
C SER A 144 -23.86 -21.43 -20.52
N ASP A 145 -24.28 -21.34 -21.78
CA ASP A 145 -25.44 -22.09 -22.29
C ASP A 145 -25.04 -23.33 -23.10
N GLN A 146 -23.73 -23.67 -23.16
CA GLN A 146 -23.23 -24.79 -23.96
C GLN A 146 -22.35 -25.76 -23.17
N TYR A 147 -22.52 -25.86 -21.85
CA TYR A 147 -21.93 -26.99 -21.12
C TYR A 147 -22.81 -28.21 -21.35
N ASP A 148 -22.38 -29.05 -22.29
CA ASP A 148 -22.92 -30.39 -22.45
C ASP A 148 -22.63 -31.20 -21.17
N THR A 149 -23.68 -31.37 -20.36
CA THR A 149 -23.63 -31.99 -19.03
C THR A 149 -23.67 -33.53 -19.11
N ASP A 150 -23.53 -34.11 -20.30
CA ASP A 150 -23.47 -35.55 -20.47
C ASP A 150 -22.25 -36.13 -19.74
N PHE A 151 -22.55 -36.76 -18.61
CA PHE A 151 -21.60 -37.43 -17.73
C PHE A 151 -20.70 -38.43 -18.48
N THR A 152 -21.23 -39.07 -19.50
CA THR A 152 -20.50 -40.05 -20.33
C THR A 152 -19.38 -39.38 -21.10
N LYS A 153 -19.61 -38.16 -21.60
CA LYS A 153 -18.58 -37.36 -22.30
C LYS A 153 -17.51 -36.88 -21.34
N LEU A 154 -17.87 -36.51 -20.11
CA LEU A 154 -16.90 -36.15 -19.07
C LEU A 154 -15.98 -37.32 -18.72
N ILE A 155 -16.54 -38.53 -18.55
CA ILE A 155 -15.74 -39.75 -18.32
C ILE A 155 -14.82 -40.02 -19.51
N THR A 156 -15.34 -39.90 -20.73
CA THR A 156 -14.56 -40.15 -21.96
C THR A 156 -13.40 -39.15 -22.11
N MET A 157 -13.65 -37.86 -21.85
CA MET A 157 -12.58 -36.87 -21.84
C MET A 157 -11.55 -37.18 -20.76
N ARG A 158 -11.97 -37.46 -19.52
CA ARG A 158 -11.06 -37.77 -18.42
C ARG A 158 -10.17 -38.98 -18.74
N THR A 159 -10.77 -40.07 -19.19
CA THR A 159 -10.03 -41.28 -19.59
C THR A 159 -9.08 -41.05 -20.76
N ALA A 160 -9.37 -40.11 -21.67
CA ALA A 160 -8.44 -39.72 -22.72
C ALA A 160 -7.23 -38.96 -22.17
N TRP A 161 -7.41 -38.09 -21.18
CA TRP A 161 -6.31 -37.38 -20.50
C TRP A 161 -5.45 -38.32 -19.65
N ASP A 162 -6.06 -39.28 -18.96
CA ASP A 162 -5.35 -40.21 -18.08
C ASP A 162 -4.32 -41.09 -18.84
N LYS A 163 -4.49 -41.28 -20.16
CA LYS A 163 -3.50 -41.97 -21.02
C LYS A 163 -2.14 -41.28 -21.09
N TYR A 164 -2.08 -39.99 -20.77
CA TYR A 164 -0.84 -39.20 -20.81
C TYR A 164 -0.17 -39.10 -19.43
N ILE A 165 -0.74 -39.70 -18.38
CA ILE A 165 -0.11 -39.81 -17.07
C ILE A 165 0.91 -40.96 -17.13
N SER A 166 2.19 -40.67 -16.99
CA SER A 166 3.26 -41.66 -16.97
C SER A 166 3.85 -41.81 -15.56
N THR A 167 4.16 -43.04 -15.16
CA THR A 167 4.87 -43.37 -13.92
C THR A 167 6.39 -43.47 -14.09
N ASN A 168 6.89 -43.21 -15.30
CA ASN A 168 8.33 -43.30 -15.61
C ASN A 168 9.09 -42.06 -15.10
N SER A 169 10.39 -42.23 -14.83
CA SER A 169 11.28 -41.17 -14.33
C SER A 169 11.44 -39.97 -15.27
N ASP A 170 11.12 -40.14 -16.55
CA ASP A 170 11.32 -39.12 -17.59
C ASP A 170 10.05 -38.26 -17.81
N ALA A 171 9.00 -38.47 -17.00
CA ALA A 171 7.79 -37.67 -17.02
C ALA A 171 8.01 -36.31 -16.33
N SER A 172 7.38 -35.25 -16.85
CA SER A 172 7.33 -33.97 -16.16
C SER A 172 6.41 -34.05 -14.94
N ALA A 173 6.89 -33.59 -13.79
CA ALA A 173 6.06 -33.47 -12.60
C ALA A 173 4.94 -32.45 -12.84
N ILE A 174 3.75 -32.70 -12.27
CA ILE A 174 2.70 -31.69 -12.21
C ILE A 174 3.29 -30.49 -11.46
N PRO A 175 3.25 -29.29 -12.06
CA PRO A 175 3.79 -28.10 -11.41
C PRO A 175 3.19 -27.89 -10.02
N ILE A 176 4.06 -27.57 -9.06
CA ILE A 176 3.61 -27.15 -7.74
C ILE A 176 3.21 -25.68 -7.85
N GLY A 177 1.91 -25.45 -8.02
CA GLY A 177 1.33 -24.12 -8.22
C GLY A 177 0.79 -23.89 -9.63
N TRP A 178 0.17 -22.73 -9.85
CA TRP A 178 -0.45 -22.37 -11.12
C TRP A 178 0.58 -21.76 -12.08
N ILE A 179 0.64 -22.26 -13.32
CA ILE A 179 1.45 -21.67 -14.39
C ILE A 179 0.53 -20.89 -15.33
N ILE A 180 0.85 -19.61 -15.57
CA ILE A 180 0.19 -18.81 -16.60
C ILE A 180 0.76 -19.22 -17.96
N PRO A 181 -0.04 -19.78 -18.89
CA PRO A 181 0.44 -20.18 -20.19
C PRO A 181 0.94 -18.97 -20.99
N HIS A 182 2.12 -19.10 -21.60
CA HIS A 182 2.67 -18.07 -22.47
C HIS A 182 1.81 -17.89 -23.73
N LYS A 183 1.91 -16.71 -24.34
CA LYS A 183 1.29 -16.46 -25.66
C LYS A 183 1.78 -17.52 -26.67
N PRO A 184 0.93 -17.95 -27.61
CA PRO A 184 1.29 -18.97 -28.59
C PRO A 184 2.62 -18.65 -29.28
N SER A 185 3.55 -19.60 -29.23
CA SER A 185 4.90 -19.44 -29.80
C SER A 185 4.91 -19.38 -31.33
N SER A 186 3.80 -19.76 -31.98
CA SER A 186 3.66 -19.75 -33.44
C SER A 186 2.24 -19.45 -33.89
N ALA A 187 2.11 -19.03 -35.15
CA ALA A 187 0.82 -18.80 -35.79
C ALA A 187 -0.03 -20.09 -35.91
N ALA A 188 0.60 -21.26 -35.95
CA ALA A 188 -0.13 -22.54 -35.95
C ALA A 188 -0.85 -22.75 -34.60
N TRP A 189 -0.15 -22.53 -33.48
CA TRP A 189 -0.75 -22.60 -32.14
C TRP A 189 -1.78 -21.49 -31.90
N GLN A 190 -1.57 -20.30 -32.46
CA GLN A 190 -2.53 -19.19 -32.38
C GLN A 190 -3.88 -19.55 -33.03
N LYS A 191 -3.91 -20.38 -34.08
CA LYS A 191 -5.15 -20.83 -34.72
C LYS A 191 -5.98 -21.75 -33.82
N CYS A 192 -5.33 -22.60 -33.03
CA CYS A 192 -5.99 -23.52 -32.11
C CYS A 192 -6.77 -22.84 -30.97
N LEU A 193 -6.48 -21.55 -30.68
CA LEU A 193 -7.23 -20.76 -29.70
C LEU A 193 -8.53 -20.16 -30.26
N LYS A 194 -8.72 -20.15 -31.59
CA LYS A 194 -9.95 -19.69 -32.21
C LYS A 194 -10.84 -20.91 -32.40
N LYS A 195 -11.95 -21.02 -31.66
CA LYS A 195 -12.99 -22.01 -31.98
C LYS A 195 -13.43 -21.75 -33.42
N GLU A 196 -13.25 -22.73 -34.30
CA GLU A 196 -14.01 -22.78 -35.54
C GLU A 196 -15.47 -22.94 -35.13
N ILE A 197 -16.26 -21.91 -35.39
CA ILE A 197 -17.71 -21.97 -35.28
C ILE A 197 -18.15 -22.81 -36.49
N SER A 198 -18.39 -24.10 -36.28
CA SER A 198 -19.16 -24.95 -37.19
C SER A 198 -20.63 -24.93 -36.78
#